data_AF-K8F303-F1
#
_entry.id   AF-K8F303-F1
#
_cell.length_a   1.000
_cell.length_b   1.000
_cell.length_c   1.000
_cell.angle_alpha   90.00
_cell.angle_beta   90.00
_cell.angle_gamma   90.00
#
_symmetry.space_group_name_H-M   'P 1'
#
loop_
_entity.id
_entity.type
_entity.pdbx_description
1 polymer ?
#
loop_
_entity_poly.entity_id
_entity_poly.type
_entity_poly.pdbx_seq_one_letter_code
_entity_poly.pdbx_strand_id
1 'polypeptide(L)'
;MGGTANIRREAKASREQEQLAKTKAQEHKANEDAKFIGFENPTLKREKKREEDAKREDEIALRKAENRRIAKMEEEEMNKIGQKKSSSSKKLTKFEIEQNKAMDAKARLKAKFAAKREAESYVNVDEIENTNKARFDAENKEAVKGGGGGTIDRAVKELTGLDIAKKTQPVSMKAAYKAFEERELPGMKEERPGLKKSQYDELLSKMWKKDPTNPVNVNALKNGK
;
A
#
# COMPACT_ATOMS: atom_id res chain seq x y z
N MET A 1 -37.47 -6.49 26.96
CA MET A 1 -36.31 -6.07 26.14
C MET A 1 -34.99 -6.30 26.90
N GLY A 2 -34.54 -7.55 27.11
CA GLY A 2 -33.37 -7.86 27.95
C GLY A 2 -32.26 -8.72 27.30
N GLY A 3 -32.40 -9.14 26.04
CA GLY A 3 -31.55 -10.18 25.44
C GLY A 3 -30.18 -9.71 24.91
N THR A 4 -30.02 -8.45 24.50
CA THR A 4 -28.81 -8.00 23.80
C THR A 4 -27.64 -7.64 24.71
N ALA A 5 -27.87 -7.50 26.02
CA ALA A 5 -26.83 -7.21 27.01
C ALA A 5 -26.03 -8.46 27.40
N ASN A 6 -26.70 -9.62 27.56
CA ASN A 6 -26.03 -10.89 27.85
C ASN A 6 -25.19 -11.37 26.68
N ILE A 7 -25.72 -11.31 25.44
CA ILE A 7 -24.97 -11.69 24.23
C ILE A 7 -23.68 -10.86 24.07
N ARG A 8 -23.72 -9.57 24.41
CA ARG A 8 -22.53 -8.71 24.38
C ARG A 8 -21.51 -9.02 25.47
N ARG A 9 -21.97 -9.41 26.68
CA ARG A 9 -21.07 -9.86 27.76
C ARG A 9 -20.43 -11.20 27.43
N GLU A 10 -21.19 -12.14 26.87
CA GLU A 10 -20.68 -13.44 26.43
C GLU A 10 -19.67 -13.30 25.29
N ALA A 11 -19.95 -12.44 24.30
CA ALA A 11 -19.00 -12.14 23.22
C ALA A 11 -17.70 -11.48 23.74
N LYS A 12 -17.81 -10.60 24.74
CA LYS A 12 -16.63 -9.98 25.38
C LYS A 12 -15.83 -11.01 26.17
N ALA A 13 -16.49 -11.85 26.96
CA ALA A 13 -15.84 -12.92 27.73
C ALA A 13 -15.15 -13.95 26.81
N SER A 14 -15.78 -14.33 25.70
CA SER A 14 -15.19 -15.22 24.71
C SER A 14 -13.92 -14.62 24.08
N ARG A 15 -13.94 -13.32 23.74
CA ARG A 15 -12.76 -12.64 23.19
C ARG A 15 -11.63 -12.54 24.21
N GLU A 16 -11.94 -12.26 25.47
CA GLU A 16 -10.94 -12.22 26.55
C GLU A 16 -10.33 -13.61 26.79
N GLN A 17 -11.13 -14.67 26.75
CA GLN A 17 -10.63 -16.05 26.83
C GLN A 17 -9.74 -16.43 25.65
N GLU A 18 -10.11 -16.04 24.42
CA GLU A 18 -9.29 -16.30 23.23
C GLU A 18 -7.95 -15.56 23.28
N GLN A 19 -7.94 -14.31 23.75
CA GLN A 19 -6.71 -13.55 23.96
C GLN A 19 -5.83 -14.20 25.03
N LEU A 20 -6.41 -14.60 26.16
CA LEU A 20 -5.67 -15.28 27.22
C LEU A 20 -5.11 -16.64 26.77
N ALA A 21 -5.86 -17.37 25.95
CA ALA A 21 -5.39 -18.62 25.36
C ALA A 21 -4.21 -18.38 24.40
N LYS A 22 -4.28 -17.32 23.57
CA LYS A 22 -3.19 -16.93 22.67
C LYS A 22 -1.93 -16.50 23.42
N THR A 23 -2.06 -15.69 24.47
CA THR A 23 -0.90 -15.27 25.27
C THR A 23 -0.27 -16.46 25.97
N LYS A 24 -1.07 -17.34 26.58
CA LYS A 24 -0.56 -18.58 27.19
C LYS A 24 0.10 -19.52 26.19
N ALA A 25 -0.46 -19.67 24.99
CA ALA A 25 0.14 -20.47 23.93
C ALA A 25 1.48 -19.86 23.45
N GLN A 26 1.55 -18.54 23.34
CA GLN A 26 2.78 -17.83 22.97
C GLN A 26 3.84 -17.94 24.08
N GLU A 27 3.45 -17.80 25.34
CA GLU A 27 4.33 -17.99 26.51
C GLU A 27 4.84 -19.42 26.59
N HIS A 28 3.96 -20.42 26.38
CA HIS A 28 4.35 -21.82 26.35
C HIS A 28 5.36 -22.10 25.23
N LYS A 29 5.05 -21.63 24.01
CA LYS A 29 5.96 -21.76 22.87
C LYS A 29 7.31 -21.09 23.13
N ALA A 30 7.31 -19.87 23.67
CA ALA A 30 8.54 -19.16 24.02
C ALA A 30 9.36 -19.91 25.09
N ASN A 31 8.69 -20.51 26.09
CA ASN A 31 9.36 -21.31 27.12
C ASN A 31 9.93 -22.63 26.57
N GLU A 32 9.22 -23.29 25.65
CA GLU A 32 9.72 -24.46 24.93
C GLU A 32 10.92 -24.10 24.06
N ASP A 33 10.80 -23.07 23.22
CA ASP A 33 11.88 -22.57 22.38
C ASP A 33 13.10 -22.19 23.24
N ALA A 34 12.89 -21.51 24.38
CA ALA A 34 13.94 -21.15 25.33
C ALA A 34 14.66 -22.38 25.94
N LYS A 35 13.93 -23.48 26.18
CA LYS A 35 14.50 -24.72 26.71
C LYS A 35 15.45 -25.41 25.71
N PHE A 36 15.35 -25.09 24.43
CA PHE A 36 16.26 -25.57 23.38
C PHE A 36 17.34 -24.56 22.97
N ILE A 37 17.36 -23.36 23.57
CA ILE A 37 18.47 -22.42 23.39
C ILE A 37 19.70 -22.98 24.11
N GLY A 38 20.74 -23.32 23.34
CA GLY A 38 22.01 -23.87 23.85
C GLY A 38 22.26 -25.33 23.47
N PHE A 39 21.26 -26.05 22.96
CA PHE A 39 21.48 -27.33 22.31
C PHE A 39 21.93 -27.09 20.86
N GLU A 40 23.22 -26.79 20.67
CA GLU A 40 23.75 -26.54 19.34
C GLU A 40 23.85 -27.85 18.53
N ASN A 41 22.87 -28.07 17.64
CA ASN A 41 22.99 -29.07 16.59
C ASN A 41 24.18 -28.70 15.67
N PRO A 42 25.13 -29.60 15.39
CA PRO A 42 26.23 -29.35 14.45
C PRO A 42 25.79 -28.80 13.08
N THR A 43 24.56 -29.12 12.64
CA THR A 43 23.98 -28.57 11.40
C THR A 43 23.70 -27.07 11.51
N LEU A 44 23.22 -26.58 12.65
CA LEU A 44 22.95 -25.16 12.90
C LEU A 44 24.22 -24.33 12.92
N LYS A 45 25.35 -24.88 13.40
CA LYS A 45 26.66 -24.20 13.32
C LYS A 45 27.09 -23.98 11.87
N ARG A 46 26.90 -25.00 11.02
CA ARG A 46 27.22 -24.92 9.59
C ARG A 46 26.30 -23.94 8.86
N GLU A 47 25.02 -23.91 9.21
CA GLU A 47 24.06 -22.95 8.66
C GLU A 47 24.38 -21.51 9.07
N LYS A 48 24.66 -21.26 10.36
CA LYS A 48 25.11 -19.94 10.84
C LYS A 48 26.37 -19.46 10.11
N LYS A 49 27.37 -20.33 9.95
CA LYS A 49 28.58 -19.99 9.19
C LYS A 49 28.26 -19.66 7.73
N ARG A 50 27.38 -20.43 7.09
CA ARG A 50 26.94 -20.17 5.70
C ARG A 50 26.16 -18.86 5.58
N GLU A 51 25.32 -18.54 6.56
CA GLU A 51 24.56 -17.29 6.59
C GLU A 51 25.47 -16.07 6.83
N GLU A 52 26.46 -16.19 7.72
CA GLU A 52 27.48 -15.16 7.93
C GLU A 52 28.37 -14.95 6.72
N ASP A 53 28.76 -16.02 6.03
CA ASP A 53 29.53 -15.96 4.78
C ASP A 53 28.72 -15.28 3.66
N ALA A 54 27.44 -15.64 3.51
CA ALA A 54 26.53 -14.98 2.55
C ALA A 54 26.33 -13.50 2.87
N LYS A 55 26.13 -13.13 4.14
CA LYS A 55 26.03 -11.72 4.56
C LYS A 55 27.29 -10.92 4.25
N ARG A 56 28.47 -11.51 4.48
CA ARG A 56 29.74 -10.87 4.12
C ARG A 56 29.89 -10.66 2.62
N GLU A 57 29.49 -11.64 1.81
CA GLU A 57 29.50 -11.51 0.34
C GLU A 57 28.55 -10.41 -0.14
N ASP A 58 27.34 -10.35 0.40
CA ASP A 58 26.35 -9.31 0.08
C ASP A 58 26.86 -7.91 0.48
N GLU A 59 27.44 -7.76 1.66
CA GLU A 59 28.03 -6.50 2.12
C GLU A 59 29.19 -6.04 1.22
N ILE A 60 30.05 -6.97 0.78
CA ILE A 60 31.13 -6.67 -0.16
C ILE A 60 30.57 -6.27 -1.53
N ALA A 61 29.54 -6.96 -2.01
CA ALA A 61 28.89 -6.65 -3.28
C ALA A 61 28.25 -5.25 -3.26
N LEU A 62 27.56 -4.89 -2.17
CA LEU A 62 26.97 -3.57 -1.97
C LEU A 62 28.05 -2.48 -1.91
N ARG A 63 29.13 -2.70 -1.16
CA ARG A 63 30.24 -1.74 -1.07
C ARG A 63 30.94 -1.55 -2.43
N LYS A 64 31.12 -2.64 -3.20
CA LYS A 64 31.70 -2.57 -4.55
C LYS A 64 30.78 -1.84 -5.53
N ALA A 65 29.47 -2.03 -5.42
CA ALA A 65 28.48 -1.33 -6.23
C ALA A 65 28.50 0.18 -5.96
N GLU A 66 28.56 0.60 -4.68
CA GLU A 66 28.61 2.03 -4.33
C GLU A 66 29.93 2.66 -4.78
N ASN A 67 31.07 2.00 -4.57
CA ASN A 67 32.37 2.50 -5.06
C ASN A 67 32.38 2.67 -6.58
N ARG A 68 31.77 1.73 -7.33
CA ARG A 68 31.65 1.84 -8.79
C ARG A 68 30.75 3.01 -9.20
N ARG A 69 29.69 3.28 -8.44
CA ARG A 69 28.79 4.42 -8.68
C ARG A 69 29.53 5.74 -8.49
N ILE A 70 30.32 5.85 -7.42
CA ILE A 70 31.13 7.04 -7.11
C ILE A 70 32.17 7.28 -8.21
N ALA A 71 32.96 6.25 -8.57
CA ALA A 71 33.97 6.37 -9.63
C ALA A 71 33.37 6.81 -10.98
N LYS A 72 32.17 6.32 -11.33
CA LYS A 72 31.48 6.76 -12.54
C LYS A 72 31.06 8.24 -12.48
N MET A 73 30.58 8.71 -11.33
CA MET A 73 30.24 10.12 -11.16
C MET A 73 31.49 11.00 -11.25
N GLU A 74 32.61 10.59 -10.65
CA GLU A 74 33.88 11.31 -10.73
C GLU A 74 34.42 11.36 -12.17
N GLU A 75 34.33 10.26 -12.93
CA GLU A 75 34.70 10.23 -14.35
C GLU A 75 33.80 11.15 -15.20
N GLU A 76 32.50 11.17 -14.93
CA GLU A 76 31.55 12.10 -15.59
C GLU A 76 31.84 13.57 -15.25
N GLU A 77 32.33 13.88 -14.05
CA GLU A 77 32.75 15.23 -13.66
C GLU A 77 34.08 15.63 -14.31
N MET A 78 35.07 14.72 -14.34
CA MET A 78 36.36 14.97 -15.00
C MET A 78 36.23 15.14 -16.52
N ASN A 79 35.33 14.37 -17.15
CA ASN A 79 35.01 14.52 -18.57
C ASN A 79 34.35 15.89 -18.88
N LYS A 80 33.64 16.50 -17.92
CA LYS A 80 33.08 17.86 -18.08
C LYS A 80 34.11 18.97 -17.90
N ILE A 81 35.15 18.74 -17.11
CA ILE A 81 36.20 19.74 -16.84
C ILE A 81 37.18 19.86 -18.02
N GLY A 82 37.41 18.77 -18.77
CA GLY A 82 38.33 18.73 -19.92
C GLY A 82 37.77 19.19 -21.28
N GLN A 83 36.44 19.32 -21.41
CA GLN A 83 35.83 19.79 -22.67
C GLN A 83 35.92 21.31 -22.76
N LYS A 84 36.92 21.81 -23.51
CA LYS A 84 36.92 23.20 -24.01
C LYS A 84 35.62 23.42 -24.78
N LYS A 85 34.76 24.31 -24.27
CA LYS A 85 33.51 24.72 -24.94
C LYS A 85 33.81 25.39 -26.28
N SER A 86 33.95 24.62 -27.34
CA SER A 86 33.82 25.11 -28.71
C SER A 86 32.33 25.07 -29.06
N SER A 87 31.58 26.08 -28.64
CA SER A 87 30.28 26.31 -29.27
C SER A 87 29.95 27.80 -29.27
N SER A 88 29.85 28.33 -30.49
CA SER A 88 29.10 29.54 -30.81
C SER A 88 27.73 29.42 -30.12
N SER A 89 27.57 30.10 -28.98
CA SER A 89 26.31 30.14 -28.27
C SER A 89 25.36 31.07 -29.02
N LYS A 90 24.60 30.51 -29.97
CA LYS A 90 23.34 31.13 -30.39
C LYS A 90 22.51 31.31 -29.12
N LYS A 91 22.30 32.57 -28.74
CA LYS A 91 21.48 32.93 -27.57
C LYS A 91 20.07 32.40 -27.83
N LEU A 92 19.71 31.31 -27.15
CA LEU A 92 18.37 30.76 -27.20
C LEU A 92 17.43 31.73 -26.48
N THR A 93 16.25 31.94 -27.07
CA THR A 93 15.25 32.81 -26.46
C THR A 93 14.68 32.16 -25.20
N LYS A 94 14.17 32.95 -24.26
CA LYS A 94 13.62 32.45 -22.98
C LYS A 94 12.54 31.38 -23.19
N PHE A 95 11.74 31.51 -24.24
CA PHE A 95 10.71 30.55 -24.63
C PHE A 95 11.31 29.19 -25.02
N GLU A 96 12.38 29.20 -25.80
CA GLU A 96 13.07 28.00 -26.29
C GLU A 96 13.80 27.27 -25.15
N ILE A 97 14.32 28.02 -24.17
CA ILE A 97 14.89 27.47 -22.94
C ILE A 97 13.81 26.74 -22.11
N GLU A 98 12.61 27.32 -22.01
CA GLU A 98 11.49 26.72 -21.27
C GLU A 98 10.94 25.48 -21.98
N GLN A 99 10.85 25.52 -23.31
CA GLN A 99 10.45 24.37 -24.12
C GLN A 99 11.45 23.20 -23.98
N ASN A 100 12.76 23.49 -24.03
CA ASN A 100 13.79 22.47 -23.84
C ASN A 100 13.75 21.89 -22.42
N LYS A 101 13.53 22.70 -21.39
CA LYS A 101 13.34 22.23 -20.00
C LYS A 101 12.11 21.33 -19.86
N ALA A 102 11.00 21.66 -20.52
CA ALA A 102 9.80 20.85 -20.49
C ALA A 102 10.01 19.49 -21.18
N MET A 103 10.74 19.47 -22.30
CA MET A 103 11.09 18.24 -23.01
C MET A 103 12.02 17.34 -22.18
N ASP A 104 13.04 17.91 -21.53
CA ASP A 104 13.93 17.19 -20.63
C ASP A 104 13.19 16.62 -19.41
N ALA A 105 12.27 17.39 -18.82
CA ALA A 105 11.45 16.93 -17.72
C ALA A 105 10.57 15.73 -18.14
N LYS A 106 9.97 15.80 -19.33
CA LYS A 106 9.16 14.71 -19.90
C LYS A 106 10.00 13.46 -20.20
N ALA A 107 11.20 13.64 -20.76
CA ALA A 107 12.13 12.53 -21.02
C ALA A 107 12.57 11.85 -19.72
N ARG A 108 12.88 12.63 -18.68
CA ARG A 108 13.22 12.11 -17.34
C ARG A 108 12.08 11.35 -16.69
N LEU A 109 10.85 11.86 -16.79
CA LEU A 109 9.65 11.14 -16.32
C LEU A 109 9.48 9.82 -17.06
N LYS A 110 9.56 9.82 -18.40
CA LYS A 110 9.46 8.60 -19.22
C LYS A 110 10.52 7.57 -18.85
N ALA A 111 11.76 7.99 -18.62
CA ALA A 111 12.85 7.11 -18.18
C ALA A 111 12.59 6.52 -16.78
N LYS A 112 12.08 7.31 -15.84
CA LYS A 112 11.69 6.82 -14.50
C LYS A 112 10.56 5.79 -14.56
N PHE A 113 9.54 6.02 -15.40
CA PHE A 113 8.46 5.04 -15.58
C PHE A 113 8.94 3.76 -16.27
N ALA A 114 9.82 3.86 -17.25
CA ALA A 114 10.42 2.70 -17.92
C ALA A 114 11.27 1.86 -16.94
N ALA A 115 12.13 2.51 -16.15
CA ALA A 115 12.94 1.84 -15.13
C ALA A 115 12.09 1.19 -14.03
N LYS A 116 10.98 1.82 -13.63
CA LYS A 116 10.02 1.22 -12.69
C LYS A 116 9.38 -0.04 -13.27
N ARG A 117 8.95 -0.01 -14.54
CA ARG A 117 8.36 -1.17 -15.22
C ARG A 117 9.36 -2.32 -15.38
N GLU A 118 10.62 -2.01 -15.65
CA GLU A 118 11.70 -3.00 -15.77
C GLU A 118 12.11 -3.60 -14.42
N ALA A 119 12.08 -2.80 -13.35
CA ALA A 119 12.27 -3.30 -11.98
C ALA A 119 11.10 -4.21 -11.52
N GLU A 120 9.88 -3.95 -12.00
CA GLU A 120 8.70 -4.77 -11.72
C GLU A 120 8.65 -6.08 -12.52
N SER A 121 9.46 -6.24 -13.58
CA SER A 121 9.46 -7.46 -14.42
C SER A 121 10.36 -8.61 -13.92
N TYR A 122 10.72 -8.66 -12.63
CA TYR A 122 11.57 -9.71 -12.07
C TYR A 122 10.83 -10.98 -11.62
N VAL A 123 9.50 -11.00 -11.71
CA VAL A 123 8.71 -12.21 -11.47
C VAL A 123 8.31 -12.78 -12.82
N ASN A 124 9.00 -13.84 -13.25
CA ASN A 124 8.58 -14.63 -14.40
C ASN A 124 7.30 -15.38 -14.01
N VAL A 125 6.16 -14.73 -14.25
CA VAL A 125 4.82 -15.22 -13.82
C VAL A 125 4.51 -16.60 -14.44
N ASP A 126 5.15 -16.93 -15.56
CA ASP A 126 4.94 -18.19 -16.28
C ASP A 126 5.55 -19.42 -15.58
N GLU A 127 6.48 -19.25 -14.64
CA GLU A 127 7.13 -20.36 -13.90
C GLU A 127 6.52 -20.62 -12.51
N ILE A 128 5.64 -19.73 -12.03
CA ILE A 128 4.97 -19.92 -10.72
C ILE A 128 3.68 -20.71 -10.96
N GLU A 129 3.72 -22.01 -10.68
CA GLU A 129 2.51 -22.83 -10.65
C GLU A 129 1.50 -22.24 -9.65
N ASN A 130 0.47 -21.61 -10.19
CA ASN A 130 -0.63 -21.08 -9.40
C ASN A 130 -1.52 -22.25 -8.94
N THR A 131 -1.16 -22.86 -7.82
CA THR A 131 -1.90 -23.97 -7.20
C THR A 131 -3.36 -23.60 -6.87
N ASN A 132 -3.67 -22.31 -6.67
CA ASN A 132 -5.04 -21.84 -6.51
C ASN A 132 -5.82 -21.86 -7.84
N LYS A 133 -5.16 -21.61 -8.98
CA LYS A 133 -5.79 -21.73 -10.31
C LYS A 133 -6.14 -23.18 -10.64
N ALA A 134 -5.26 -24.13 -10.33
CA ALA A 134 -5.55 -25.56 -10.52
C ALA A 134 -6.74 -26.05 -9.66
N ARG A 135 -6.84 -25.56 -8.41
CA ARG A 135 -7.98 -25.82 -7.53
C ARG A 135 -9.27 -25.17 -8.05
N PHE A 136 -9.21 -23.91 -8.47
CA PHE A 136 -10.35 -23.18 -9.02
C PHE A 136 -10.86 -23.81 -10.32
N ASP A 137 -9.96 -24.22 -11.22
CA ASP A 137 -10.33 -24.89 -12.48
C ASP A 137 -10.98 -26.25 -12.22
N ALA A 138 -10.59 -26.98 -11.16
CA ALA A 138 -11.24 -28.24 -10.76
C ALA A 138 -12.64 -28.01 -10.16
N GLU A 139 -12.77 -27.00 -9.28
CA GLU A 139 -14.03 -26.65 -8.60
C GLU A 139 -15.06 -26.05 -9.55
N ASN A 140 -14.61 -25.23 -10.51
CA ASN A 140 -15.48 -24.61 -11.51
C ASN A 140 -15.96 -25.61 -12.58
N LYS A 141 -15.17 -26.66 -12.87
CA LYS A 141 -15.57 -27.75 -13.77
C LYS A 141 -16.66 -28.64 -13.16
N GLU A 142 -16.69 -28.77 -11.83
CA GLU A 142 -17.78 -29.38 -11.06
C GLU A 142 -19.01 -28.45 -11.04
N ALA A 143 -18.82 -27.15 -10.84
CA ALA A 143 -19.91 -26.16 -10.83
C ALA A 143 -20.64 -26.03 -12.18
N VAL A 144 -19.94 -26.17 -13.31
CA VAL A 144 -20.53 -26.11 -14.65
C VAL A 144 -21.40 -27.33 -15.01
N LYS A 145 -21.25 -28.47 -14.30
CA LYS A 145 -22.15 -29.63 -14.46
C LYS A 145 -23.46 -29.51 -13.67
N GLY A 146 -23.51 -28.63 -12.67
CA GLY A 146 -24.73 -28.31 -11.91
C GLY A 146 -25.46 -27.14 -12.57
N GLY A 147 -26.39 -27.46 -13.46
CA GLY A 147 -27.06 -26.48 -14.34
C GLY A 147 -27.56 -25.20 -13.66
N GLY A 148 -27.15 -24.07 -14.24
CA GLY A 148 -28.01 -22.91 -14.48
C GLY A 148 -28.27 -21.94 -13.33
N GLY A 149 -27.82 -20.68 -13.53
CA GLY A 149 -28.52 -19.49 -13.04
C GLY A 149 -27.94 -18.82 -11.79
N GLY A 150 -27.17 -17.75 -11.99
CA GLY A 150 -26.71 -16.88 -10.89
C GLY A 150 -25.66 -15.86 -11.31
N THR A 151 -25.86 -15.24 -12.48
CA THR A 151 -24.93 -14.38 -13.20
C THR A 151 -24.70 -13.04 -12.48
N ILE A 152 -23.44 -12.59 -12.42
CA ILE A 152 -22.94 -11.29 -11.93
C ILE A 152 -22.80 -11.18 -10.40
N ASP A 153 -23.86 -11.28 -9.59
CA ASP A 153 -23.75 -10.99 -8.15
C ASP A 153 -22.84 -11.97 -7.40
N ARG A 154 -22.86 -13.25 -7.79
CA ARG A 154 -21.96 -14.27 -7.26
C ARG A 154 -20.51 -14.03 -7.70
N ALA A 155 -20.31 -13.64 -8.96
CA ALA A 155 -18.99 -13.33 -9.50
C ALA A 155 -18.37 -12.09 -8.82
N VAL A 156 -19.17 -11.07 -8.51
CA VAL A 156 -18.68 -9.89 -7.78
C VAL A 156 -18.33 -10.23 -6.33
N LYS A 157 -19.13 -11.06 -5.65
CA LYS A 157 -18.86 -11.52 -4.28
C LYS A 157 -17.58 -12.36 -4.19
N GLU A 158 -17.36 -13.26 -5.15
CA GLU A 158 -16.16 -14.09 -5.20
C GLU A 158 -14.91 -13.27 -5.57
N LEU A 159 -15.02 -12.29 -6.48
CA LEU A 159 -13.89 -11.41 -6.85
C LEU A 159 -13.50 -10.43 -5.74
N THR A 160 -14.47 -9.94 -4.97
CA THR A 160 -14.22 -8.90 -3.95
C THR A 160 -14.06 -9.46 -2.53
N GLY A 161 -14.40 -10.73 -2.30
CA GLY A 161 -14.44 -11.34 -0.97
C GLY A 161 -15.42 -10.65 0.00
N LEU A 162 -16.24 -9.73 -0.51
CA LEU A 162 -17.14 -8.89 0.27
C LEU A 162 -18.57 -9.41 0.10
N ASP A 163 -19.17 -9.86 1.20
CA ASP A 163 -20.60 -10.04 1.29
C ASP A 163 -21.30 -8.68 1.08
N ILE A 164 -21.82 -8.44 -0.13
CA ILE A 164 -22.67 -7.27 -0.45
C ILE A 164 -24.05 -7.36 0.23
N ALA A 165 -24.25 -8.32 1.14
CA ALA A 165 -25.35 -8.32 2.08
C ALA A 165 -25.18 -7.18 3.10
N LYS A 166 -25.53 -5.96 2.67
CA LYS A 166 -25.83 -4.73 3.45
C LYS A 166 -25.57 -4.81 4.95
N LYS A 167 -24.31 -4.99 5.37
CA LYS A 167 -23.79 -4.41 6.60
C LYS A 167 -23.01 -3.21 6.17
N THR A 168 -23.72 -2.09 6.00
CA THR A 168 -23.09 -0.78 5.92
C THR A 168 -22.28 -0.61 7.21
N GLN A 169 -21.00 -0.97 7.14
CA GLN A 169 -20.06 -0.69 8.22
C GLN A 169 -20.17 0.81 8.48
N PRO A 170 -20.28 1.25 9.75
CA PRO A 170 -20.39 2.67 10.03
C PRO A 170 -19.17 3.36 9.43
N VAL A 171 -19.39 4.19 8.41
CA VAL A 171 -18.32 4.95 7.77
C VAL A 171 -17.65 5.77 8.86
N SER A 172 -16.36 5.53 9.08
CA SER A 172 -15.60 6.26 10.08
C SER A 172 -15.76 7.77 9.85
N MET A 173 -15.95 8.54 10.91
CA MET A 173 -16.10 10.01 10.84
C MET A 173 -15.01 10.67 10.00
N LYS A 174 -13.78 10.14 10.06
CA LYS A 174 -12.65 10.62 9.26
C LYS A 174 -12.78 10.32 7.77
N ALA A 175 -13.32 9.16 7.42
CA ALA A 175 -13.54 8.77 6.03
C ALA A 175 -14.68 9.58 5.41
N ALA A 176 -15.76 9.80 6.16
CA ALA A 176 -16.88 10.63 5.72
C ALA A 176 -16.45 12.10 5.52
N TYR A 177 -15.65 12.65 6.46
CA TYR A 177 -15.08 13.99 6.31
C TYR A 177 -14.16 14.12 5.10
N LYS A 178 -13.29 13.12 4.85
CA LYS A 178 -12.38 13.13 3.70
C LYS A 178 -13.13 13.08 2.36
N ALA A 179 -14.19 12.26 2.27
CA ALA A 179 -15.02 12.21 1.07
C ALA A 179 -15.76 13.55 0.81
N PHE A 180 -16.19 14.22 1.87
CA PHE A 180 -16.77 15.57 1.79
C PHE A 180 -15.72 16.61 1.38
N GLU A 181 -14.52 16.57 1.95
CA GLU A 181 -13.42 17.45 1.58
C GLU A 181 -13.06 17.31 0.10
N GLU A 182 -12.91 16.08 -0.43
CA GLU A 182 -12.58 15.87 -1.83
C GLU A 182 -13.66 16.40 -2.80
N ARG A 183 -14.93 16.42 -2.39
CA ARG A 183 -16.05 16.95 -3.19
C ARG A 183 -16.13 18.47 -3.17
N GLU A 184 -15.99 19.10 -1.99
CA GLU A 184 -16.24 20.53 -1.80
C GLU A 184 -14.96 21.38 -1.95
N LEU A 185 -13.78 20.81 -1.73
CA LEU A 185 -12.50 21.54 -1.78
C LEU A 185 -12.20 22.16 -3.16
N PRO A 186 -12.49 21.51 -4.31
CA PRO A 186 -12.29 22.12 -5.62
C PRO A 186 -13.17 23.37 -5.82
N GLY A 187 -14.47 23.27 -5.52
CA GLY A 187 -15.40 24.41 -5.64
C GLY A 187 -15.02 25.58 -4.72
N MET A 188 -14.59 25.28 -3.48
CA MET A 188 -14.11 26.30 -2.56
C MET A 188 -12.88 27.06 -3.05
N LYS A 189 -11.97 26.37 -3.75
CA LYS A 189 -10.77 27.00 -4.32
C LYS A 189 -11.10 27.89 -5.52
N GLU A 190 -12.15 27.54 -6.27
CA GLU A 190 -12.64 28.35 -7.40
C GLU A 190 -13.40 29.59 -6.91
N GLU A 191 -14.25 29.47 -5.89
CA GLU A 191 -15.03 30.59 -5.35
C GLU A 191 -14.17 31.61 -4.59
N ARG A 192 -13.12 31.16 -3.89
CA ARG A 192 -12.32 32.02 -3.00
C ARG A 192 -10.82 31.80 -3.18
N PRO A 193 -10.26 32.05 -4.37
CA PRO A 193 -8.83 31.88 -4.59
C PRO A 193 -8.01 32.78 -3.65
N GLY A 194 -6.92 32.25 -3.10
CA GLY A 194 -5.99 33.00 -2.24
C GLY A 194 -6.15 32.84 -0.72
N LEU A 195 -7.14 32.07 -0.24
CA LEU A 195 -7.21 31.69 1.17
C LEU A 195 -6.06 30.74 1.58
N LYS A 196 -5.60 30.81 2.83
CA LYS A 196 -4.68 29.82 3.39
C LYS A 196 -5.41 28.49 3.61
N LYS A 197 -4.68 27.37 3.53
CA LYS A 197 -5.25 26.03 3.78
C LYS A 197 -6.05 25.94 5.09
N SER A 198 -5.52 26.51 6.18
CA SER A 198 -6.21 26.52 7.48
C SER A 198 -7.58 27.21 7.43
N GLN A 199 -7.71 28.26 6.63
CA GLN A 199 -8.98 28.98 6.46
C GLN A 199 -9.98 28.13 5.67
N TYR A 200 -9.53 27.44 4.62
CA TYR A 200 -10.39 26.47 3.93
C TYR A 200 -10.83 25.35 4.86
N ASP A 201 -9.92 24.80 5.67
CA ASP A 201 -10.24 23.73 6.63
C ASP A 201 -11.29 24.20 7.67
N GLU A 202 -11.20 25.44 8.15
CA GLU A 202 -12.22 26.04 9.04
C GLU A 202 -13.58 26.20 8.37
N LEU A 203 -13.62 26.66 7.11
CA LEU A 203 -14.86 26.79 6.35
C LEU A 203 -15.47 25.42 6.05
N LEU A 204 -14.67 24.43 5.64
CA LEU A 204 -15.09 23.06 5.41
C LEU A 204 -15.65 22.43 6.69
N SER A 205 -14.99 22.64 7.84
CA SER A 205 -15.49 22.17 9.14
C SER A 205 -16.84 22.78 9.53
N LYS A 206 -17.08 24.07 9.20
CA LYS A 206 -18.38 24.72 9.42
C LYS A 206 -19.47 24.13 8.53
N MET A 207 -19.19 23.87 7.26
CA MET A 207 -20.13 23.25 6.32
C MET A 207 -20.41 21.79 6.71
N TRP A 208 -19.37 21.05 7.10
CA TRP A 208 -19.44 19.65 7.53
C TRP A 208 -20.38 19.42 8.72
N LYS A 209 -20.44 20.36 9.66
CA LYS A 209 -21.38 20.27 10.80
C LYS A 209 -22.84 20.29 10.37
N LYS A 210 -23.16 20.92 9.24
CA LYS A 210 -24.52 21.03 8.70
C LYS A 210 -24.82 20.02 7.58
N ASP A 211 -23.79 19.37 7.06
CA ASP A 211 -23.92 18.48 5.91
C ASP A 211 -24.70 17.19 6.26
N PRO A 212 -25.63 16.73 5.39
CA PRO A 212 -26.43 15.54 5.64
C PRO A 212 -25.63 14.23 5.54
N THR A 213 -24.42 14.24 4.99
CA THR A 213 -23.53 13.07 4.90
C THR A 213 -22.69 12.87 6.16
N ASN A 214 -22.72 13.84 7.09
CA ASN A 214 -22.08 13.70 8.39
C ASN A 214 -22.76 12.59 9.19
N PRO A 215 -22.04 11.51 9.59
CA PRO A 215 -22.63 10.40 10.31
C PRO A 215 -23.37 10.82 11.61
N VAL A 216 -22.96 11.93 12.24
CA VAL A 216 -23.67 12.50 13.41
C VAL A 216 -25.08 12.97 13.03
N ASN A 217 -25.20 13.67 11.90
CA ASN A 217 -26.49 14.18 11.39
C ASN A 217 -27.35 13.03 10.82
N VAL A 218 -26.73 12.05 10.15
CA VAL A 218 -27.42 10.85 9.65
C VAL A 218 -28.02 10.05 10.80
N ASN A 219 -27.28 9.88 11.90
CA ASN A 219 -27.76 9.16 13.07
C ASN A 219 -28.85 9.95 13.83
N ALA A 220 -28.73 11.27 13.91
CA ALA A 220 -29.78 12.12 14.48
C ALA A 220 -31.09 12.03 13.68
N LEU A 221 -31.02 12.00 12.34
CA LEU A 221 -32.20 11.83 11.48
C LEU A 221 -32.84 10.43 11.62
N LYS A 222 -32.03 9.40 11.86
CA LYS A 222 -32.50 8.02 12.04
C LYS A 222 -33.16 7.77 13.40
N ASN A 223 -32.76 8.50 14.44
CA ASN A 223 -33.28 8.35 15.80
C ASN A 223 -34.46 9.27 16.13
N GLY A 224 -34.82 10.20 15.22
CA GLY A 224 -35.93 11.14 15.37
C GLY A 224 -37.24 10.72 14.68
N LYS A 225 -37.38 9.44 14.32
CA LYS A 225 -38.62 8.82 13.81
C LYS A 225 -39.09 7.73 14.75
#